data_AF-A0A8D8MF43-F1
#
_entry.id   AF-A0A8D8MF43-F1
#
_cell.length_a   1.000
_cell.length_b   1.000
_cell.length_c   1.000
_cell.angle_alpha   90.00
_cell.angle_beta   90.00
_cell.angle_gamma   90.00
#
_symmetry.space_group_name_H-M   'P 1'
#
loop_
_entity.id
_entity.type
_entity.pdbx_description
1 polymer ?
#
loop_
_entity_poly.entity_id
_entity_poly.type
_entity_poly.pdbx_seq_one_letter_code
_entity_poly.pdbx_strand_id
1 'polypeptide(L)'
;GKVLCEWSAIEREMGDGLQKAGHFFDSIAEFITPALEDEQLVADQMKEYWLYSSSLQAVYKQYELDQHALEVHQQSLADKKYEKLKLEQGGQTNHFLLKIFGSIDSDDVREMKLQSLVNRVEALTEDTEEQTARVTELVTRVQQEQLRFDTTKAEDLRASLKSYVGLQIRMNRKCLNTWTNIKTCLESIP
;
A
#
# COMPACT_ATOMS: atom_id res chain seq x y z
N GLY A 1 -30.71 32.80 0.89
CA GLY A 1 -31.87 33.49 1.48
C GLY A 1 -31.76 35.00 1.43
N LYS A 2 -30.59 35.58 1.73
CA LYS A 2 -30.36 37.05 1.79
C LYS A 2 -31.16 37.92 0.80
N VAL A 3 -31.07 37.65 -0.51
CA VAL A 3 -31.79 38.45 -1.53
C VAL A 3 -33.32 38.41 -1.35
N LEU A 4 -33.89 37.26 -1.01
CA LEU A 4 -35.33 37.12 -0.78
C LEU A 4 -35.76 37.80 0.52
N CYS A 5 -34.92 37.75 1.56
CA CYS A 5 -35.17 38.47 2.81
C CYS A 5 -35.09 39.99 2.60
N GLU A 6 -34.12 40.48 1.83
CA GLU A 6 -34.02 41.91 1.49
C GLU A 6 -35.19 42.36 0.63
N TRP A 7 -35.65 41.54 -0.32
CA TRP A 7 -36.84 41.84 -1.12
C TRP A 7 -38.11 41.84 -0.26
N SER A 8 -38.26 40.91 0.69
CA SER A 8 -39.42 40.89 1.60
C SER A 8 -39.57 42.16 2.43
N ALA A 9 -38.48 42.92 2.65
CA ALA A 9 -38.51 44.15 3.43
C ALA A 9 -39.08 45.36 2.66
N ILE A 10 -39.11 45.30 1.33
CA ILE A 10 -39.57 46.40 0.45
C ILE A 10 -40.85 46.07 -0.31
N GLU A 11 -41.20 44.80 -0.39
CA GLU A 11 -42.39 44.29 -1.05
C GLU A 11 -43.61 44.34 -0.08
N ARG A 12 -44.83 44.56 -0.61
CA ARG A 12 -46.05 44.82 0.19
C ARG A 12 -47.04 43.64 0.29
N GLU A 13 -47.11 42.74 -0.68
CA GLU A 13 -48.16 41.69 -0.77
C GLU A 13 -47.61 40.26 -0.57
N MET A 14 -46.38 40.02 -1.02
CA MET A 14 -45.66 38.75 -1.07
C MET A 14 -44.57 38.62 0.02
N GLY A 15 -44.35 39.65 0.84
CA GLY A 15 -43.25 39.75 1.81
C GLY A 15 -43.07 38.50 2.70
N ASP A 16 -44.14 38.01 3.32
CA ASP A 16 -44.09 36.82 4.19
C ASP A 16 -43.62 35.55 3.46
N GLY A 17 -44.05 35.38 2.20
CA GLY A 17 -43.65 34.24 1.37
C GLY A 17 -42.19 34.33 0.93
N LEU A 18 -41.74 35.53 0.55
CA LEU A 18 -40.34 35.81 0.22
C LEU A 18 -39.41 35.57 1.42
N GLN A 19 -39.81 36.03 2.63
CA GLN A 19 -39.04 35.82 3.84
C GLN A 19 -38.92 34.33 4.20
N LYS A 20 -40.05 33.59 4.17
CA LYS A 20 -40.06 32.14 4.44
C LYS A 20 -39.20 31.36 3.43
N ALA A 21 -39.33 31.66 2.14
CA ALA A 21 -38.48 31.08 1.10
C ALA A 21 -37.00 31.39 1.38
N GLY A 22 -36.70 32.64 1.76
CA GLY A 22 -35.37 33.08 2.19
C GLY A 22 -34.77 32.20 3.29
N HIS A 23 -35.53 31.96 4.36
CA HIS A 23 -35.12 31.09 5.47
C HIS A 23 -34.88 29.64 5.04
N PHE A 24 -35.70 29.08 4.15
CA PHE A 24 -35.45 27.72 3.63
C PHE A 24 -34.16 27.65 2.81
N PHE A 25 -33.87 28.67 1.98
CA PHE A 25 -32.61 28.74 1.26
C PHE A 25 -31.40 28.86 2.19
N ASP A 26 -31.50 29.65 3.26
CA ASP A 26 -30.43 29.77 4.24
C ASP A 26 -30.23 28.45 5.00
N SER A 27 -31.31 27.73 5.33
CA SER A 27 -31.23 26.41 5.95
C SER A 27 -30.55 25.36 5.05
N ILE A 28 -30.74 25.42 3.72
CA ILE A 28 -29.98 24.56 2.80
C ILE A 28 -28.50 24.94 2.81
N ALA A 29 -28.19 26.23 2.70
CA ALA A 29 -26.80 26.71 2.66
C ALA A 29 -26.03 26.33 3.93
N GLU A 30 -26.65 26.49 5.11
CA GLU A 30 -26.06 26.11 6.39
C GLU A 30 -25.82 24.60 6.53
N PHE A 31 -26.68 23.78 5.92
CA PHE A 31 -26.54 22.32 5.96
C PHE A 31 -25.47 21.76 5.02
N ILE A 32 -25.18 22.42 3.89
CA ILE A 32 -24.27 21.89 2.88
C ILE A 32 -22.85 21.72 3.44
N THR A 33 -22.33 22.70 4.19
CA THR A 33 -20.94 22.65 4.66
C THR A 33 -20.69 21.48 5.62
N PRO A 34 -21.46 21.27 6.70
CA PRO A 34 -21.28 20.10 7.56
C PRO A 34 -21.48 18.77 6.81
N ALA A 35 -22.39 18.72 5.83
CA ALA A 35 -22.60 17.52 5.05
C ALA A 35 -21.41 17.17 4.14
N LEU A 36 -20.73 18.18 3.60
CA LEU A 36 -19.49 17.99 2.84
C LEU A 36 -18.33 17.55 3.76
N GLU A 37 -18.27 18.06 4.99
CA GLU A 37 -17.29 17.60 5.99
C GLU A 37 -17.51 16.13 6.34
N ASP A 38 -18.76 15.71 6.56
CA ASP A 38 -19.12 14.30 6.76
C ASP A 38 -18.73 13.42 5.55
N GLU A 39 -18.92 13.92 4.33
CA GLU A 39 -18.55 13.20 3.10
C GLU A 39 -17.03 13.05 2.98
N GLN A 40 -16.29 14.10 3.35
CA GLN A 40 -14.84 14.10 3.37
C GLN A 40 -14.28 13.04 4.32
N LEU A 41 -14.88 12.85 5.50
CA LEU A 41 -14.47 11.80 6.44
C LEU A 41 -14.58 10.39 5.82
N VAL A 42 -15.66 10.14 5.08
CA VAL A 42 -15.84 8.87 4.36
C VAL A 42 -14.80 8.71 3.25
N ALA A 43 -14.52 9.79 2.51
CA ALA A 43 -13.51 9.79 1.47
C ALA A 43 -12.10 9.51 2.04
N ASP A 44 -11.77 10.09 3.19
CA ASP A 44 -10.48 9.89 3.85
C ASP A 44 -10.31 8.46 4.34
N GLN A 45 -11.36 7.83 4.88
CA GLN A 45 -11.33 6.41 5.24
C GLN A 45 -11.03 5.51 4.02
N MET A 46 -11.62 5.82 2.87
CA MET A 46 -11.34 5.08 1.62
C MET A 46 -9.91 5.31 1.12
N LYS A 47 -9.40 6.55 1.23
CA LYS A 47 -8.01 6.87 0.86
C LYS A 47 -7.01 6.12 1.75
N GLU A 48 -7.23 6.09 3.06
CA GLU A 48 -6.39 5.32 3.98
C GLU A 48 -6.34 3.85 3.58
N TYR A 49 -7.50 3.28 3.23
CA TYR A 49 -7.57 1.89 2.79
C TYR A 49 -6.81 1.65 1.48
N TRP A 50 -6.92 2.57 0.52
CA TRP A 50 -6.17 2.53 -0.72
C TRP A 50 -4.65 2.66 -0.49
N LEU A 51 -4.23 3.56 0.40
CA LEU A 51 -2.84 3.73 0.79
C LEU A 51 -2.29 2.47 1.46
N TYR A 52 -3.07 1.83 2.36
CA TYR A 52 -2.69 0.57 2.97
C TYR A 52 -2.47 -0.53 1.92
N SER A 53 -3.43 -0.72 1.00
CA SER A 53 -3.27 -1.69 -0.09
C SER A 53 -2.05 -1.39 -0.98
N SER A 54 -1.78 -0.11 -1.25
CA SER A 54 -0.63 0.31 -2.06
C SER A 54 0.69 0.03 -1.33
N SER A 55 0.73 0.26 -0.02
CA SER A 55 1.90 -0.06 0.81
C SER A 55 2.17 -1.56 0.85
N LEU A 56 1.13 -2.39 0.95
CA LEU A 56 1.26 -3.85 0.92
C LEU A 56 1.84 -4.33 -0.42
N GLN A 57 1.37 -3.78 -1.55
CA GLN A 57 1.94 -4.06 -2.87
C GLN A 57 3.43 -3.68 -2.96
N ALA A 58 3.83 -2.54 -2.39
CA ALA A 58 5.23 -2.12 -2.36
C ALA A 58 6.10 -3.10 -1.56
N VAL A 59 5.60 -3.59 -0.41
CA VAL A 59 6.29 -4.60 0.40
C VAL A 59 6.41 -5.93 -0.35
N TYR A 60 5.37 -6.36 -1.06
CA TYR A 60 5.43 -7.55 -1.91
C TYR A 60 6.50 -7.45 -2.98
N LYS A 61 6.58 -6.29 -3.65
CA LYS A 61 7.62 -6.03 -4.65
C LYS A 61 9.02 -6.05 -4.04
N GLN A 62 9.20 -5.51 -2.83
CA GLN A 62 10.46 -5.57 -2.11
C GLN A 62 10.85 -7.02 -1.80
N TYR A 63 9.88 -7.81 -1.32
CA TYR A 63 10.09 -9.25 -1.09
C TYR A 63 10.55 -9.97 -2.36
N GLU A 64 9.92 -9.73 -3.51
CA GLU A 64 10.35 -10.37 -4.78
C GLU A 64 11.79 -10.01 -5.14
N LEU A 65 12.20 -8.76 -4.93
CA LEU A 65 13.57 -8.32 -5.17
C LEU A 65 14.57 -8.98 -4.21
N ASP A 66 14.24 -9.04 -2.92
CA ASP A 66 15.10 -9.63 -1.89
C ASP A 66 15.24 -11.15 -2.07
N GLN A 67 14.14 -11.81 -2.43
CA GLN A 67 14.11 -13.23 -2.77
C GLN A 67 14.98 -13.53 -4.00
N HIS A 68 14.86 -12.73 -5.07
CA HIS A 68 15.71 -12.87 -6.24
C HIS A 68 17.20 -12.63 -5.91
N ALA A 69 17.51 -11.62 -5.07
CA ALA A 69 18.87 -11.38 -4.63
C ALA A 69 19.44 -12.60 -3.85
N LEU A 70 18.64 -13.19 -2.97
CA LEU A 70 19.01 -14.39 -2.22
C LEU A 70 19.31 -15.57 -3.16
N GLU A 71 18.49 -15.79 -4.19
CA GLU A 71 18.70 -16.85 -5.18
C GLU A 71 20.02 -16.67 -5.94
N VAL A 72 20.37 -15.43 -6.32
CA VAL A 72 21.67 -15.11 -6.93
C VAL A 72 22.83 -15.39 -5.98
N HIS A 73 22.71 -15.02 -4.70
CA HIS A 73 23.73 -15.30 -3.69
C HIS A 73 23.91 -16.80 -3.45
N GLN A 74 22.82 -17.55 -3.35
CA GLN A 74 22.83 -19.00 -3.19
C GLN A 74 23.49 -19.70 -4.39
N GLN A 75 23.23 -19.24 -5.61
CA GLN A 75 23.92 -19.74 -6.80
C GLN A 75 25.42 -19.46 -6.76
N SER A 76 25.82 -18.24 -6.37
CA SER A 76 27.24 -17.89 -6.24
C SER A 76 27.97 -18.75 -5.20
N LEU A 77 27.32 -19.03 -4.07
CA LEU A 77 27.84 -19.94 -3.05
C LEU A 77 27.97 -21.37 -3.59
N ALA A 78 26.98 -21.86 -4.34
CA ALA A 78 27.03 -23.17 -4.98
C ALA A 78 28.21 -23.30 -5.96
N ASP A 79 28.42 -22.29 -6.80
CA ASP A 79 29.53 -22.24 -7.76
C ASP A 79 30.89 -22.25 -7.04
N LYS A 80 31.03 -21.50 -5.94
CA LYS A 80 32.26 -21.45 -5.13
C LYS A 80 32.53 -22.75 -4.38
N LYS A 81 31.49 -23.41 -3.85
CA LYS A 81 31.60 -24.75 -3.25
C LYS A 81 32.05 -25.78 -4.29
N TYR A 82 31.55 -25.68 -5.53
CA TYR A 82 31.98 -26.55 -6.63
C TYR A 82 33.44 -26.29 -7.04
N GLU A 83 33.87 -25.03 -7.13
CA GLU A 83 35.27 -24.67 -7.39
C GLU A 83 36.22 -25.22 -6.32
N LYS A 84 35.81 -25.17 -5.03
CA LYS A 84 36.54 -25.78 -3.91
C LYS A 84 36.74 -27.28 -4.10
N LEU A 85 35.64 -28.00 -4.33
CA LEU A 85 35.65 -29.44 -4.56
C LEU A 85 36.55 -29.84 -5.73
N LYS A 86 36.52 -29.06 -6.82
CA LYS A 86 37.36 -29.30 -8.00
C LYS A 86 38.85 -29.08 -7.70
N LEU A 87 39.21 -28.08 -6.90
CA LEU A 87 40.60 -27.85 -6.48
C LEU A 87 41.11 -28.96 -5.55
N GLU A 88 40.27 -29.43 -4.63
CA GLU A 88 40.58 -30.54 -3.72
C GLU A 88 40.77 -31.87 -4.49
N GLN A 89 39.87 -32.18 -5.44
CA GLN A 89 39.93 -33.42 -6.25
C GLN A 89 40.98 -33.35 -7.37
N GLY A 90 41.18 -32.17 -7.96
CA GLY A 90 42.17 -31.90 -9.00
C GLY A 90 43.61 -31.95 -8.50
N GLY A 91 43.84 -31.91 -7.18
CA GLY A 91 45.14 -32.20 -6.58
C GLY A 91 45.59 -33.65 -6.78
N GLN A 92 44.67 -34.60 -6.94
CA GLN A 92 44.99 -36.04 -7.04
C GLN A 92 45.15 -36.54 -8.48
N THR A 93 44.35 -36.07 -9.43
CA THR A 93 44.34 -36.58 -10.82
C THR A 93 45.38 -35.91 -11.72
N ASN A 94 45.82 -34.70 -11.38
CA ASN A 94 46.57 -33.83 -12.28
C ASN A 94 48.10 -33.90 -12.06
N HIS A 95 48.55 -34.50 -10.96
CA HIS A 95 49.96 -34.68 -10.62
C HIS A 95 50.76 -35.50 -11.66
N PHE A 96 50.09 -36.39 -12.41
CA PHE A 96 50.72 -37.18 -13.48
C PHE A 96 50.89 -36.39 -14.80
N LEU A 97 49.89 -35.59 -15.20
CA LEU A 97 49.92 -34.81 -16.45
C LEU A 97 50.73 -33.50 -16.31
N LEU A 98 50.76 -32.89 -15.13
CA LEU A 98 51.47 -31.62 -14.87
C LEU A 98 53.00 -31.77 -14.78
N LYS A 99 53.52 -32.95 -14.43
CA LYS A 99 54.96 -33.26 -14.49
C LYS A 99 55.53 -33.22 -15.92
N ILE A 100 54.69 -33.34 -16.94
CA ILE A 100 55.10 -33.39 -18.35
C ILE A 100 55.06 -32.00 -19.01
N PHE A 101 54.25 -31.06 -18.50
CA PHE A 101 54.02 -29.74 -19.14
C PHE A 101 54.57 -28.52 -18.39
N GLY A 102 55.32 -28.70 -17.30
CA GLY A 102 56.23 -27.68 -16.77
C GLY A 102 55.60 -26.46 -16.07
N SER A 103 54.30 -26.46 -15.80
CA SER A 103 53.64 -25.43 -14.99
C SER A 103 53.13 -26.07 -13.69
N ILE A 104 53.98 -26.11 -12.67
CA ILE A 104 53.60 -26.55 -11.33
C ILE A 104 53.42 -25.28 -10.50
N ASP A 105 52.16 -24.93 -10.19
CA ASP A 105 51.92 -24.16 -8.97
C ASP A 105 52.51 -24.99 -7.82
N SER A 106 53.46 -24.40 -7.07
CA SER A 106 54.05 -25.10 -5.92
C SER A 106 52.94 -25.52 -4.95
N ASP A 107 53.21 -26.56 -4.16
CA ASP A 107 52.25 -27.02 -3.14
C ASP A 107 51.80 -25.87 -2.24
N ASP A 108 52.72 -24.95 -1.88
CA ASP A 108 52.42 -23.75 -1.11
C ASP A 108 51.44 -22.80 -1.82
N VAL A 109 51.59 -22.59 -3.15
CA VAL A 109 50.68 -21.71 -3.93
C VAL A 109 49.28 -22.33 -4.02
N ARG A 110 49.19 -23.66 -4.11
CA ARG A 110 47.91 -24.37 -4.16
C ARG A 110 47.21 -24.36 -2.81
N GLU A 111 47.95 -24.61 -1.73
CA GLU A 111 47.48 -24.51 -0.35
C GLU A 111 46.95 -23.10 -0.07
N MET A 112 47.68 -22.06 -0.49
CA MET A 112 47.27 -20.67 -0.35
C MET A 112 45.99 -20.34 -1.14
N LYS A 113 45.86 -20.85 -2.38
CA LYS A 113 44.63 -20.71 -3.18
C LYS A 113 43.45 -21.44 -2.53
N LEU A 114 43.66 -22.66 -2.03
CA LEU A 114 42.64 -23.44 -1.34
C LEU A 114 42.17 -22.72 -0.07
N GLN A 115 43.10 -22.25 0.76
CA GLN A 115 42.77 -21.50 1.97
C GLN A 115 41.99 -20.21 1.66
N SER A 116 42.40 -19.47 0.63
CA SER A 116 41.65 -18.28 0.18
C SER A 116 40.22 -18.63 -0.25
N LEU A 117 40.04 -19.77 -0.93
CA LEU A 117 38.74 -20.24 -1.38
C LEU A 117 37.87 -20.73 -0.21
N VAL A 118 38.46 -21.41 0.77
CA VAL A 118 37.81 -21.84 2.02
C VAL A 118 37.26 -20.62 2.77
N ASN A 119 38.12 -19.63 3.03
CA ASN A 119 37.72 -18.40 3.73
C ASN A 119 36.58 -17.68 2.98
N ARG A 120 36.62 -17.68 1.64
CA ARG A 120 35.56 -17.06 0.83
C ARG A 120 34.24 -17.84 0.91
N VAL A 121 34.29 -19.17 0.87
CA VAL A 121 33.10 -20.02 1.00
C VAL A 121 32.48 -19.88 2.38
N GLU A 122 33.29 -19.80 3.44
CA GLU A 122 32.80 -19.55 4.80
C GLU A 122 32.10 -18.21 4.91
N ALA A 123 32.73 -17.12 4.46
CA ALA A 123 32.12 -15.78 4.47
C ALA A 123 30.81 -15.74 3.66
N LEU A 124 30.80 -16.30 2.44
CA LEU A 124 29.57 -16.37 1.63
C LEU A 124 28.48 -17.25 2.26
N THR A 125 28.85 -18.27 3.04
CA THR A 125 27.89 -19.10 3.75
C THR A 125 27.23 -18.31 4.86
N GLU A 126 28.01 -17.61 5.68
CA GLU A 126 27.50 -16.74 6.75
C GLU A 126 26.59 -15.63 6.20
N ASP A 127 27.02 -14.93 5.15
CA ASP A 127 26.21 -13.92 4.47
C ASP A 127 24.89 -14.50 3.92
N THR A 128 24.94 -15.68 3.31
CA THR A 128 23.74 -16.34 2.74
C THR A 128 22.79 -16.80 3.84
N GLU A 129 23.29 -17.29 4.97
CA GLU A 129 22.47 -17.66 6.13
C GLU A 129 21.78 -16.43 6.74
N GLU A 130 22.51 -15.31 6.89
CA GLU A 130 21.93 -14.06 7.37
C GLU A 130 20.84 -13.54 6.42
N GLN A 131 21.11 -13.52 5.11
CA GLN A 131 20.14 -13.06 4.13
C GLN A 131 18.92 -13.99 4.05
N THR A 132 19.11 -15.29 4.20
CA THR A 132 18.01 -16.28 4.27
C THR A 132 17.11 -16.00 5.48
N ALA A 133 17.70 -15.72 6.65
CA ALA A 133 16.95 -15.39 7.86
C ALA A 133 16.12 -14.10 7.67
N ARG A 134 16.72 -13.05 7.08
CA ARG A 134 16.03 -11.77 6.80
C ARG A 134 14.84 -11.95 5.84
N VAL A 135 15.04 -12.67 4.74
CA VAL A 135 13.95 -12.93 3.76
C VAL A 135 12.85 -13.78 4.38
N THR A 136 13.19 -14.80 5.18
CA THR A 136 12.22 -15.66 5.86
C THR A 136 11.35 -14.87 6.85
N GLU A 137 11.97 -13.96 7.61
CA GLU A 137 11.26 -13.06 8.52
C GLU A 137 10.32 -12.12 7.74
N LEU A 138 10.79 -11.52 6.64
CA LEU A 138 9.99 -10.66 5.78
C LEU A 138 8.77 -11.42 5.22
N VAL A 139 8.97 -12.61 4.66
CA VAL A 139 7.90 -13.47 4.13
C VAL A 139 6.84 -13.73 5.19
N THR A 140 7.26 -14.09 6.40
CA THR A 140 6.35 -14.39 7.51
C THR A 140 5.48 -13.18 7.84
N ARG A 141 6.07 -11.99 7.89
CA ARG A 141 5.34 -10.73 8.17
C ARG A 141 4.40 -10.37 7.03
N VAL A 142 4.84 -10.49 5.78
CA VAL A 142 4.01 -10.20 4.59
C VAL A 142 2.81 -11.12 4.53
N GLN A 143 2.99 -12.41 4.81
CA GLN A 143 1.90 -13.38 4.86
C GLN A 143 0.87 -13.05 5.96
N GLN A 144 1.33 -12.61 7.14
CA GLN A 144 0.44 -12.18 8.22
C GLN A 144 -0.38 -10.95 7.82
N GLU A 145 0.26 -9.93 7.25
CA GLU A 145 -0.43 -8.72 6.78
C GLU A 145 -1.39 -9.01 5.62
N GLN A 146 -1.01 -9.89 4.69
CA GLN A 146 -1.90 -10.34 3.61
C GLN A 146 -3.13 -11.05 4.15
N LEU A 147 -2.97 -11.99 5.10
CA LEU A 147 -4.09 -12.67 5.72
C LEU A 147 -5.03 -11.69 6.43
N ARG A 148 -4.46 -10.72 7.14
CA ARG A 148 -5.23 -9.64 7.78
C ARG A 148 -5.99 -8.81 6.75
N PHE A 149 -5.34 -8.36 5.69
CA PHE A 149 -5.98 -7.61 4.61
C PHE A 149 -7.12 -8.42 3.96
N ASP A 150 -6.88 -9.68 3.63
CA ASP A 150 -7.88 -10.54 2.99
C ASP A 150 -9.10 -10.81 3.87
N THR A 151 -8.91 -10.89 5.18
CA THR A 151 -9.99 -11.13 6.15
C THR A 151 -10.81 -9.87 6.44
N THR A 152 -10.20 -8.68 6.48
CA THR A 152 -10.94 -7.45 6.86
C THR A 152 -11.44 -6.63 5.67
N LYS A 153 -10.82 -6.72 4.49
CA LYS A 153 -11.10 -5.81 3.35
C LYS A 153 -12.56 -5.67 2.96
N ALA A 154 -13.28 -6.78 2.92
CA ALA A 154 -14.67 -6.77 2.50
C ALA A 154 -15.55 -6.09 3.55
N GLU A 155 -15.25 -6.29 4.83
CA GLU A 155 -15.98 -5.70 5.94
C GLU A 155 -15.71 -4.20 6.06
N ASP A 156 -14.43 -3.80 6.01
CA ASP A 156 -14.00 -2.40 6.11
C ASP A 156 -14.57 -1.53 4.98
N LEU A 157 -14.48 -2.03 3.75
CA LEU A 157 -15.03 -1.34 2.57
C LEU A 157 -16.56 -1.29 2.63
N ARG A 158 -17.21 -2.38 3.04
CA ARG A 158 -18.67 -2.40 3.19
C ARG A 158 -19.13 -1.44 4.28
N ALA A 159 -18.41 -1.34 5.39
CA ALA A 159 -18.72 -0.38 6.45
C ALA A 159 -18.60 1.06 5.95
N SER A 160 -17.51 1.39 5.25
CA SER A 160 -17.29 2.72 4.64
C SER A 160 -18.39 3.08 3.64
N LEU A 161 -18.75 2.15 2.75
CA LEU A 161 -19.82 2.34 1.78
C LEU A 161 -21.20 2.45 2.44
N LYS A 162 -21.46 1.69 3.50
CA LYS A 162 -22.71 1.80 4.26
C LYS A 162 -22.83 3.18 4.92
N SER A 163 -21.75 3.71 5.47
CA SER A 163 -21.69 5.07 6.02
C SER A 163 -21.95 6.10 4.92
N TYR A 164 -21.33 5.93 3.74
CA TYR A 164 -21.57 6.79 2.57
C TYR A 164 -23.04 6.82 2.16
N VAL A 165 -23.63 5.65 1.93
CA VAL A 165 -25.04 5.53 1.52
C VAL A 165 -25.96 6.14 2.58
N GLY A 166 -25.67 5.89 3.86
CA GLY A 166 -26.40 6.51 4.97
C GLY A 166 -26.34 8.03 4.94
N LEU A 167 -25.17 8.61 4.72
CA LEU A 167 -24.97 10.06 4.57
C LEU A 167 -25.77 10.60 3.38
N GLN A 168 -25.63 9.98 2.21
CA GLN A 168 -26.33 10.39 0.98
C GLN A 168 -27.85 10.34 1.14
N ILE A 169 -28.40 9.33 1.81
CA ILE A 169 -29.83 9.26 2.10
C ILE A 169 -30.26 10.42 3.00
N ARG A 170 -29.49 10.74 4.06
CA ARG A 170 -29.82 11.86 4.96
C ARG A 170 -29.79 13.20 4.23
N MET A 171 -28.73 13.45 3.45
CA MET A 171 -28.58 14.67 2.66
C MET A 171 -29.73 14.83 1.66
N ASN A 172 -30.00 13.80 0.86
CA ASN A 172 -31.06 13.85 -0.15
C ASN A 172 -32.44 14.05 0.46
N ARG A 173 -32.74 13.41 1.61
CA ARG A 173 -34.00 13.63 2.33
C ARG A 173 -34.13 15.07 2.83
N LYS A 174 -33.07 15.62 3.43
CA LYS A 174 -33.08 17.01 3.91
C LYS A 174 -33.27 17.99 2.76
N CYS A 175 -32.51 17.82 1.68
CA CYS A 175 -32.62 18.64 0.47
C CYS A 175 -34.02 18.55 -0.13
N LEU A 176 -34.57 17.34 -0.32
CA LEU A 176 -35.89 17.12 -0.89
C LEU A 176 -36.98 17.81 -0.05
N ASN A 177 -36.94 17.64 1.27
CA ASN A 177 -37.91 18.26 2.17
C ASN A 177 -37.83 19.79 2.09
N THR A 178 -36.63 20.36 2.12
CA THR A 178 -36.48 21.82 2.05
C THR A 178 -36.88 22.37 0.69
N TRP A 179 -36.55 21.69 -0.42
CA TRP A 179 -37.01 22.07 -1.76
C TRP A 179 -38.53 21.97 -1.92
N THR A 180 -39.15 20.96 -1.32
CA THR A 180 -40.61 20.84 -1.28
C THR A 180 -41.22 22.03 -0.55
N ASN A 181 -40.66 22.41 0.60
CA ASN A 181 -41.11 23.57 1.35
C ASN A 181 -40.91 24.89 0.59
N ILE A 182 -39.77 25.06 -0.09
CA ILE A 182 -39.52 26.23 -0.96
C ILE A 182 -40.58 26.29 -2.06
N LYS A 183 -40.81 25.18 -2.76
CA LYS A 183 -41.83 25.10 -3.82
C LYS A 183 -43.21 25.51 -3.29
N THR A 184 -43.68 24.88 -2.21
CA THR A 184 -44.98 25.22 -1.60
C THR A 184 -45.04 26.68 -1.16
N CYS A 185 -43.95 27.22 -0.62
CA CYS A 185 -43.87 28.62 -0.23
C CYS A 185 -44.04 29.54 -1.44
N LEU A 186 -43.34 29.28 -2.55
CA LEU A 186 -43.44 30.06 -3.78
C LEU A 186 -44.81 29.93 -4.45
N GLU A 187 -45.42 28.74 -4.45
CA GLU A 187 -46.77 28.51 -4.97
C GLU A 187 -47.86 29.21 -4.13
N SER A 188 -47.57 29.53 -2.87
CA SER A 188 -48.49 30.24 -1.97
C SER A 188 -48.36 31.76 -2.02
N ILE A 189 -47.41 32.29 -2.80
CA ILE A 189 -47.26 33.73 -2.98
C ILE A 189 -48.39 34.23 -3.90
N PRO A 190 -49.16 35.27 -3.49
CA PRO A 190 -50.26 35.83 -4.28
C PRO A 190 -49.85 36.40 -5.64
#